data_AF-A0A2V5KUF3-F1
#
_entry.id   AF-A0A2V5KUF3-F1
#
_cell.length_a   1.000
_cell.length_b   1.000
_cell.length_c   1.000
_cell.angle_alpha   90.00
_cell.angle_beta   90.00
_cell.angle_gamma   90.00
#
_symmetry.space_group_name_H-M   'P 1'
#
loop_
_entity.id
_entity.type
_entity.pdbx_description
1 polymer ?
#
loop_
_entity_poly.entity_id
_entity_poly.type
_entity_poly.pdbx_seq_one_letter_code
_entity_poly.pdbx_strand_id
1 'polypeptide(L)'
;MESSGYRVLFEAEWIRHDPVSFAKQPLLASWHRVVAADGLLRWNAANGTETIIRPELLGRDDLKIFIRENDGGLSGFIASLGGGAVGVSNVFSADPPDESLWEEITALASMEFPGLPIVGYERGGDLKAALSAGWTSIGPLRVWVRTVEP
;
A
#
# COMPACT_ATOMS: atom_id res chain seq x y z
N MET A 1 14.92 13.60 -19.03
CA MET A 1 14.41 12.22 -18.97
C MET A 1 14.00 11.74 -20.36
N GLU A 2 13.12 12.45 -21.07
CA GLU A 2 12.70 12.06 -22.43
C GLU A 2 13.84 11.98 -23.45
N SER A 3 14.69 13.00 -23.51
CA SER A 3 15.93 13.00 -24.29
C SER A 3 16.95 11.93 -23.89
N SER A 4 16.70 11.20 -22.80
CA SER A 4 17.53 10.11 -22.28
C SER A 4 16.90 8.73 -22.50
N GLY A 5 15.87 8.63 -23.35
CA GLY A 5 15.21 7.37 -23.70
C GLY A 5 14.21 6.86 -22.66
N TYR A 6 13.57 7.76 -21.92
CA TYR A 6 12.49 7.42 -20.98
C TYR A 6 11.18 8.08 -21.41
N ARG A 7 10.05 7.45 -21.06
CA ARG A 7 8.73 8.07 -21.17
C ARG A 7 8.01 8.01 -19.82
N VAL A 8 7.09 8.93 -19.58
CA VAL A 8 6.20 8.84 -18.43
C VAL A 8 5.35 7.57 -18.59
N LEU A 9 5.37 6.72 -17.56
CA LEU A 9 4.49 5.56 -17.44
C LEU A 9 3.14 6.01 -16.89
N PHE A 10 3.15 6.78 -15.79
CA PHE A 10 1.98 7.45 -15.24
C PHE A 10 2.38 8.62 -14.33
N GLU A 11 1.40 9.49 -14.10
CA GLU A 11 1.43 10.53 -13.06
C GLU A 11 0.54 10.11 -11.87
N ALA A 12 0.89 10.60 -10.69
CA ALA A 12 0.21 10.35 -9.43
C ALA A 12 0.46 11.52 -8.46
N GLU A 13 -0.11 11.47 -7.26
CA GLU A 13 0.15 12.41 -6.18
C GLU A 13 0.77 11.68 -5.00
N TRP A 14 1.83 12.25 -4.43
CA TRP A 14 2.29 11.88 -3.10
C TRP A 14 1.21 12.24 -2.09
N ILE A 15 0.94 11.32 -1.17
CA ILE A 15 -0.05 11.47 -0.11
C ILE A 15 0.58 11.22 1.25
N ARG A 16 0.07 11.90 2.27
CA ARG A 16 0.48 11.79 3.67
C ARG A 16 -0.74 11.67 4.58
N HIS A 17 -0.60 10.89 5.65
CA HIS A 17 -1.51 10.88 6.78
C HIS A 17 -0.71 10.99 8.09
N ASP A 18 -1.25 11.71 9.08
CA ASP A 18 -0.68 11.74 10.43
C ASP A 18 -1.02 10.46 11.20
N PRO A 19 -0.14 9.91 12.05
CA PRO A 19 -0.46 8.69 12.78
C PRO A 19 -1.67 8.90 13.67
N VAL A 20 -2.50 7.87 13.78
CA VAL A 20 -3.68 7.87 14.63
C VAL A 20 -3.42 7.04 15.89
N SER A 21 -3.89 7.55 17.03
CA SER A 21 -3.77 6.85 18.31
C SER A 21 -4.94 5.90 18.50
N PHE A 22 -4.67 4.61 18.66
CA PHE A 22 -5.72 3.61 18.87
C PHE A 22 -5.86 3.19 20.34
N ALA A 23 -7.07 3.39 20.88
CA ALA A 23 -7.63 2.49 21.88
C ALA A 23 -8.29 1.32 21.13
N LYS A 24 -7.71 0.11 21.24
CA LYS A 24 -8.15 -1.18 20.66
C LYS A 24 -9.54 -1.18 20.00
N GLN A 25 -9.61 -1.06 18.66
CA GLN A 25 -10.85 -1.22 17.91
C GLN A 25 -11.03 -2.65 17.35
N PRO A 26 -12.27 -3.18 17.25
CA PRO A 26 -12.58 -4.46 16.61
C PRO A 26 -12.50 -4.45 15.07
N LEU A 27 -12.43 -3.26 14.44
CA LEU A 27 -12.47 -3.06 12.98
C LEU A 27 -11.34 -3.77 12.22
N LEU A 28 -10.29 -4.22 12.91
CA LEU A 28 -9.13 -4.88 12.30
C LEU A 28 -9.18 -6.41 12.33
N ALA A 29 -10.26 -7.02 12.85
CA ALA A 29 -10.33 -8.47 13.06
C ALA A 29 -10.17 -9.30 11.77
N SER A 30 -10.54 -8.74 10.61
CA SER A 30 -10.45 -9.37 9.30
C SER A 30 -9.07 -9.24 8.63
N TRP A 31 -8.20 -8.37 9.15
CA TRP A 31 -6.86 -8.19 8.62
C TRP A 31 -5.87 -9.13 9.29
N HIS A 32 -5.00 -9.71 8.47
CA HIS A 32 -3.96 -10.62 8.91
C HIS A 32 -2.61 -10.22 8.34
N ARG A 33 -1.56 -10.35 9.16
CA ARG A 33 -0.20 -10.25 8.66
C ARG A 33 0.14 -11.52 7.88
N VAL A 34 0.62 -11.37 6.66
CA VAL A 34 1.20 -12.47 5.89
C VAL A 34 2.53 -12.83 6.53
N VAL A 35 2.67 -14.06 7.02
CA VAL A 35 3.88 -14.55 7.72
C VAL A 35 4.44 -15.84 7.14
N ALA A 36 3.74 -16.44 6.17
CA ALA A 36 4.11 -17.70 5.56
C ALA A 36 4.13 -17.58 4.03
N ALA A 37 4.96 -18.41 3.40
CA ALA A 37 5.22 -18.34 1.96
C ALA A 37 3.97 -18.66 1.12
N ASP A 38 3.11 -19.57 1.56
CA ASP A 38 1.82 -19.89 0.94
C ASP A 38 0.85 -18.70 0.98
N GLY A 39 0.79 -17.99 2.11
CA GLY A 39 0.06 -16.73 2.24
C GLY A 39 0.58 -15.68 1.27
N LEU A 40 1.91 -15.58 1.12
CA LEU A 40 2.52 -14.63 0.18
C LEU A 40 2.25 -14.99 -1.28
N LEU A 41 2.20 -16.28 -1.62
CA LEU A 41 1.82 -16.73 -2.96
C LEU A 41 0.39 -16.28 -3.30
N ARG A 42 -0.57 -16.46 -2.38
CA ARG A 42 -1.95 -15.98 -2.56
C ARG A 42 -2.01 -14.46 -2.69
N TRP A 43 -1.27 -13.74 -1.85
CA TRP A 43 -1.18 -12.29 -1.89
C TRP A 43 -0.64 -11.78 -3.23
N ASN A 44 0.44 -12.38 -3.74
CA ASN A 44 1.05 -12.00 -5.01
C ASN A 44 0.12 -12.23 -6.20
N ALA A 45 -0.59 -13.36 -6.21
CA ALA A 45 -1.57 -13.66 -7.25
C ALA A 45 -2.73 -12.64 -7.25
N ALA A 46 -3.16 -12.18 -6.06
CA ALA A 46 -4.20 -11.16 -5.96
C ALA A 46 -3.71 -9.75 -6.34
N ASN A 47 -2.47 -9.39 -6.02
CA ASN A 47 -1.89 -8.09 -6.38
C ASN A 47 -1.40 -8.01 -7.84
N GLY A 48 -1.20 -9.15 -8.50
CA GLY A 48 -0.58 -9.22 -9.84
C GLY A 48 0.94 -8.97 -9.82
N THR A 49 1.60 -9.36 -8.73
CA THR A 49 3.05 -9.20 -8.52
C THR A 49 3.76 -10.53 -8.38
N GLU A 50 3.31 -11.54 -9.12
CA GLU A 50 3.91 -12.86 -9.13
C GLU A 50 5.42 -12.75 -9.32
N THR A 51 6.18 -13.40 -8.43
CA THR A 51 7.66 -13.41 -8.42
C THR A 51 8.38 -12.10 -8.04
N ILE A 52 7.66 -10.97 -7.88
CA ILE A 52 8.24 -9.68 -7.53
C ILE A 52 8.40 -9.55 -6.00
N ILE A 53 7.33 -9.74 -5.23
CA ILE A 53 7.39 -9.69 -3.75
C ILE A 53 7.84 -11.05 -3.24
N ARG A 54 9.06 -11.10 -2.70
CA ARG A 54 9.73 -12.36 -2.38
C ARG A 54 9.58 -12.77 -0.90
N PRO A 55 9.60 -14.08 -0.58
CA PRO A 55 9.42 -14.57 0.79
C PRO A 55 10.42 -14.01 1.81
N GLU A 56 11.61 -13.59 1.39
CA GLU A 56 12.62 -13.03 2.29
C GLU A 56 12.13 -11.74 2.98
N LEU A 57 11.15 -11.05 2.41
CA LEU A 57 10.55 -9.85 3.00
C LEU A 57 9.71 -10.16 4.25
N LEU A 58 9.21 -11.40 4.40
CA LEU A 58 8.37 -11.79 5.55
C LEU A 58 9.13 -11.79 6.88
N GLY A 59 10.45 -11.98 6.83
CA GLY A 59 11.32 -11.99 8.01
C GLY A 59 11.84 -10.61 8.43
N ARG A 60 11.43 -9.54 7.75
CA ARG A 60 11.91 -8.19 8.03
C ARG A 60 11.09 -7.51 9.13
N ASP A 61 11.77 -6.83 10.04
CA ASP A 61 11.12 -6.06 11.09
C ASP A 61 10.58 -4.71 10.60
N ASP A 62 11.26 -4.12 9.62
CA ASP A 62 10.93 -2.84 9.00
C ASP A 62 9.88 -2.94 7.89
N LEU A 63 9.27 -4.10 7.68
CA LEU A 63 8.25 -4.31 6.65
C LEU A 63 7.19 -5.30 7.13
N LYS A 64 5.92 -5.00 6.85
CA LYS A 64 4.76 -5.83 7.17
C LYS A 64 3.85 -5.91 5.95
N ILE A 65 3.47 -7.13 5.57
CA ILE A 65 2.54 -7.40 4.47
C ILE A 65 1.20 -7.78 5.09
N PHE A 66 0.13 -7.11 4.66
CA PHE A 66 -1.21 -7.31 5.16
C PHE A 66 -2.13 -7.87 4.09
N ILE A 67 -2.98 -8.79 4.52
CA ILE A 67 -4.03 -9.40 3.70
C ILE A 67 -5.34 -9.40 4.46
N ARG A 68 -6.44 -9.21 3.74
CA ARG A 68 -7.79 -9.43 4.21
C ARG A 68 -8.55 -10.21 3.16
N GLU A 69 -9.33 -11.18 3.61
CA GLU A 69 -10.20 -12.00 2.78
C GLU A 69 -11.66 -11.73 3.19
N ASN A 70 -12.50 -11.40 2.23
CA ASN A 70 -13.94 -11.23 2.41
C ASN A 70 -14.70 -11.89 1.24
N ASP A 71 -16.03 -11.86 1.27
CA ASP A 71 -16.87 -12.48 0.23
C ASP A 71 -16.61 -11.94 -1.19
N GLY A 72 -16.08 -10.72 -1.31
CA GLY A 72 -15.71 -10.08 -2.58
C GLY A 72 -14.31 -10.44 -3.08
N GLY A 73 -13.46 -11.01 -2.23
CA GLY A 73 -12.11 -11.45 -2.59
C GLY A 73 -11.02 -10.96 -1.63
N LEU A 74 -9.81 -10.79 -2.17
CA LEU A 74 -8.62 -10.42 -1.39
C LEU A 74 -8.32 -8.92 -1.52
N SER A 75 -8.02 -8.30 -0.39
CA SER A 75 -7.43 -6.96 -0.29
C SER A 75 -6.07 -7.05 0.39
N GLY A 76 -5.17 -6.12 0.08
CA GLY A 76 -3.84 -6.15 0.66
C GLY A 76 -3.06 -4.86 0.45
N PHE A 77 -2.02 -4.70 1.27
CA PHE A 77 -1.04 -3.64 1.14
C PHE A 77 0.25 -4.04 1.87
N ILE A 78 1.31 -3.28 1.64
CA ILE A 78 2.59 -3.39 2.34
C ILE A 78 2.81 -2.10 3.12
N ALA A 79 3.18 -2.22 4.39
CA ALA A 79 3.70 -1.12 5.20
C ALA A 79 5.21 -1.32 5.41
N SER A 80 6.00 -0.29 5.18
CA SER A 80 7.46 -0.33 5.29
C SER A 80 8.00 0.89 6.01
N LEU A 81 8.94 0.70 6.94
CA LEU A 81 9.58 1.77 7.69
C LEU A 81 10.82 2.26 6.92
N GLY A 82 10.89 3.57 6.68
CA GLY A 82 12.05 4.18 6.02
C GLY A 82 12.01 5.70 6.06
N GLY A 83 13.19 6.34 6.17
CA GLY A 83 13.30 7.80 6.11
C GLY A 83 12.51 8.57 7.18
N GLY A 84 12.19 7.94 8.31
CA GLY A 84 11.38 8.54 9.38
C GLY A 84 9.87 8.54 9.12
N ALA A 85 9.39 7.73 8.16
CA ALA A 85 7.98 7.57 7.83
C ALA A 85 7.63 6.09 7.58
N VAL A 86 6.33 5.80 7.53
CA VAL A 86 5.79 4.50 7.10
C VAL A 86 5.31 4.63 5.65
N GLY A 87 6.02 4.00 4.73
CA GLY A 87 5.60 3.86 3.34
C GLY A 87 4.51 2.80 3.21
N VAL A 88 3.36 3.19 2.64
CA VAL A 88 2.30 2.31 2.18
C VAL A 88 2.49 2.09 0.68
N SER A 89 2.52 0.83 0.25
CA SER A 89 2.67 0.46 -1.15
C SER A 89 1.87 -0.79 -1.51
N ASN A 90 1.75 -1.04 -2.81
CA ASN A 90 1.09 -2.22 -3.36
C ASN A 90 -0.33 -2.43 -2.80
N VAL A 91 -1.08 -1.34 -2.67
CA VAL A 91 -2.46 -1.38 -2.23
C VAL A 91 -3.32 -2.00 -3.31
N PHE A 92 -4.18 -2.94 -2.94
CA PHE A 92 -5.23 -3.49 -3.80
C PHE A 92 -6.45 -3.87 -2.97
N SER A 93 -7.61 -3.88 -3.60
CA SER A 93 -8.86 -4.34 -3.01
C SER A 93 -9.60 -5.30 -3.93
N ALA A 94 -10.53 -6.02 -3.33
CA ALA A 94 -11.54 -6.78 -4.04
C ALA A 94 -12.46 -5.86 -4.87
N ASP A 95 -13.17 -6.43 -5.83
CA ASP A 95 -14.22 -5.75 -6.61
C ASP A 95 -15.60 -6.19 -6.08
N PRO A 96 -16.49 -5.29 -5.61
CA PRO A 96 -16.37 -3.83 -5.62
C PRO A 96 -15.36 -3.27 -4.60
N PRO A 97 -14.78 -2.07 -4.88
CA PRO A 97 -13.82 -1.42 -3.99
C PRO A 97 -14.40 -1.20 -2.60
N ASP A 98 -13.60 -1.48 -1.58
CA ASP A 98 -13.99 -1.23 -0.19
C ASP A 98 -13.74 0.22 0.21
N GLU A 99 -14.80 0.91 0.62
CA GLU A 99 -14.75 2.30 1.06
C GLU A 99 -13.93 2.47 2.36
N SER A 100 -13.83 1.45 3.23
CA SER A 100 -13.07 1.53 4.48
C SER A 100 -11.58 1.25 4.32
N LEU A 101 -11.13 0.82 3.14
CA LEU A 101 -9.76 0.32 2.93
C LEU A 101 -8.69 1.29 3.42
N TRP A 102 -8.78 2.57 3.04
CA TRP A 102 -7.77 3.57 3.36
C TRP A 102 -7.78 3.99 4.83
N GLU A 103 -8.94 3.96 5.49
CA GLU A 103 -9.04 4.16 6.94
C GLU A 103 -8.37 3.00 7.69
N GLU A 104 -8.61 1.76 7.25
CA GLU A 104 -8.03 0.56 7.84
C GLU A 104 -6.52 0.44 7.62
N ILE A 105 -6.02 0.81 6.43
CA ILE A 105 -4.58 0.93 6.14
C ILE A 105 -3.91 1.89 7.11
N THR A 106 -4.50 3.07 7.30
CA THR A 106 -3.99 4.10 8.22
C THR A 106 -3.91 3.57 9.64
N ALA A 107 -4.93 2.81 10.05
CA ALA A 107 -5.01 2.21 11.36
C ALA A 107 -3.95 1.13 11.61
N LEU A 108 -3.82 0.20 10.67
CA LEU A 108 -2.83 -0.87 10.74
C LEU A 108 -1.39 -0.34 10.70
N ALA A 109 -1.11 0.62 9.81
CA ALA A 109 0.19 1.27 9.73
C ALA A 109 0.55 1.98 11.05
N SER A 110 -0.40 2.72 11.64
CA SER A 110 -0.18 3.39 12.94
C SER A 110 -0.01 2.40 14.10
N MET A 111 -0.61 1.21 14.03
CA MET A 111 -0.48 0.18 15.05
C MET A 111 0.88 -0.53 14.99
N GLU A 112 1.34 -0.90 13.80
CA GLU A 112 2.63 -1.57 13.62
C GLU A 112 3.82 -0.63 13.83
N PHE A 113 3.67 0.62 13.39
CA PHE A 113 4.74 1.62 13.41
C PHE A 113 4.24 2.92 14.08
N PRO A 114 4.10 2.92 15.42
CA PRO A 114 3.43 3.99 16.14
C PRO A 114 4.18 5.32 16.10
N GLY A 115 3.42 6.40 16.00
CA GLY A 115 3.92 7.77 16.12
C GLY A 115 4.65 8.31 14.88
N LEU A 116 4.65 7.58 13.77
CA LEU A 116 5.30 7.99 12.53
C LEU A 116 4.27 8.43 11.47
N PRO A 117 4.57 9.47 10.67
CA PRO A 117 3.73 9.83 9.54
C PRO A 117 3.69 8.69 8.52
N ILE A 118 2.54 8.54 7.89
CA ILE A 118 2.30 7.51 6.88
C ILE A 118 2.31 8.21 5.52
N VAL A 119 3.00 7.62 4.54
CA VAL A 119 3.17 8.19 3.20
C VAL A 119 2.94 7.13 2.14
N GLY A 120 2.51 7.57 0.96
CA GLY A 120 2.32 6.74 -0.23
C GLY A 120 2.17 7.63 -1.45
N TYR A 121 1.89 7.05 -2.61
CA TYR A 121 1.40 7.82 -3.74
C TYR A 121 0.23 7.10 -4.39
N GLU A 122 -0.74 7.85 -4.89
CA GLU A 122 -1.87 7.26 -5.58
C GLU A 122 -2.37 8.12 -6.74
N ARG A 123 -3.21 7.52 -7.58
CA ARG A 123 -3.84 8.20 -8.72
C ARG A 123 -5.30 7.75 -8.88
N GLY A 124 -6.08 8.51 -9.64
CA GLY A 124 -7.42 8.08 -10.06
C GLY A 124 -8.38 7.84 -8.90
N GLY A 125 -9.04 6.66 -8.90
CA GLY A 125 -10.03 6.29 -7.89
C GLY A 125 -9.40 6.10 -6.51
N ASP A 126 -8.24 5.45 -6.43
CA ASP A 126 -7.54 5.20 -5.16
C ASP A 126 -7.09 6.49 -4.49
N LEU A 127 -6.62 7.48 -5.28
CA LEU A 127 -6.32 8.81 -4.75
C LEU A 127 -7.56 9.46 -4.14
N LYS A 128 -8.71 9.39 -4.81
CA LYS A 128 -9.97 9.95 -4.27
C LYS A 128 -10.38 9.24 -2.99
N ALA A 129 -10.25 7.91 -2.93
CA ALA A 129 -10.57 7.12 -1.74
C ALA A 129 -9.65 7.47 -0.57
N ALA A 130 -8.33 7.58 -0.80
CA ALA A 130 -7.37 7.99 0.23
C ALA A 130 -7.69 9.38 0.78
N LEU A 131 -7.98 10.35 -0.09
CA LEU A 131 -8.33 11.71 0.32
C LEU A 131 -9.64 11.74 1.13
N SER A 132 -10.65 10.96 0.73
CA SER A 132 -11.90 10.82 1.50
C SER A 132 -11.67 10.21 2.89
N ALA A 133 -10.68 9.33 3.03
CA ALA A 133 -10.26 8.71 4.29
C ALA A 133 -9.34 9.60 5.14
N GLY A 134 -9.18 10.89 4.80
CA GLY A 134 -8.41 11.86 5.58
C GLY A 134 -6.94 12.02 5.19
N TRP A 135 -6.47 11.32 4.15
CA TRP A 135 -5.12 11.58 3.61
C TRP A 135 -5.06 12.95 2.94
N THR A 136 -3.87 13.53 2.90
CA THR A 136 -3.60 14.83 2.27
C THR A 136 -2.63 14.65 1.11
N SER A 137 -2.91 15.25 -0.06
CA SER A 137 -1.91 15.35 -1.12
C SER A 137 -0.80 16.32 -0.70
N ILE A 138 0.44 15.91 -0.90
CA ILE A 138 1.65 16.68 -0.59
C ILE A 138 2.51 16.98 -1.82
N GLY A 139 2.05 16.64 -3.03
CA GLY A 139 2.64 17.08 -4.29
C GLY A 139 2.73 16.02 -5.39
N PRO A 140 3.05 16.42 -6.62
CA PRO A 140 3.00 15.54 -7.78
C PRO A 140 4.14 14.52 -7.83
N LEU A 141 3.84 13.33 -8.38
CA LEU A 141 4.77 12.24 -8.69
C LEU A 141 4.66 11.83 -10.17
N ARG A 142 5.81 11.56 -10.80
CA ARG A 142 5.88 10.91 -12.11
C ARG A 142 6.71 9.65 -12.04
N VAL A 143 6.15 8.54 -12.55
CA VAL A 143 6.90 7.31 -12.77
C VAL A 143 7.33 7.26 -14.22
N TRP A 144 8.62 7.02 -14.45
CA TRP A 144 9.23 6.94 -15.77
C TRP A 144 9.64 5.51 -16.07
N VAL A 145 9.43 5.07 -17.31
CA VAL A 145 9.89 3.77 -17.79
C VAL A 145 10.86 4.00 -18.94
N ARG A 146 11.92 3.18 -19.00
CA ARG A 146 12.85 3.21 -20.13
C ARG A 146 12.09 2.76 -21.37
N THR A 147 12.19 3.54 -22.43
CA THR A 147 11.70 3.15 -23.75
C THR A 147 12.67 2.09 -24.26
N VAL A 148 12.26 0.82 -24.22
CA VAL A 148 12.99 -0.25 -24.90
C VAL A 148 12.57 -0.15 -26.36
N GLU A 149 13.48 0.24 -27.26
CA GLU A 149 13.25 0.01 -28.69
C GLU A 149 13.17 -1.51 -28.91
N PRO A 150 12.19 -2.00 -29.68
CA PRO A 150 12.04 -3.43 -29.97
C PRO A 150 13.27 -4.04 -30.64
#